data_AF-A0A3S0JTP9-F1
#
_entry.id   AF-A0A3S0JTP9-F1
#
_cell.length_a   1.000
_cell.length_b   1.000
_cell.length_c   1.000
_cell.angle_alpha   90.00
_cell.angle_beta   90.00
_cell.angle_gamma   90.00
#
_symmetry.space_group_name_H-M   'P 1'
#
loop_
_entity.id
_entity.type
_entity.pdbx_description
1 polymer ?
#
loop_
_entity_poly.entity_id
_entity_poly.type
_entity_poly.pdbx_seq_one_letter_code
_entity_poly.pdbx_strand_id
1 'polypeptide(L)'
;MNFYTFKEEFFNYLQELYALYINNKYFKHFSLIVLLAACLGLLFTGYTLFKKRKLELASASLMECIITFNQKAEETAPNWDELIAKCKELKNDHHASDLAPYFDLLCSNALLKKGLPDEALTAMEQAANNAPYNDLGILVKTKYALMLLESNDQSISAKGLEKLTALSADTKNKMRDLALYQLGRYFFAVDDFQKAKDTWSQLVSMNTIVNGAPSPWVALGQQKLNQLL
;
A
#
# COMPACT_ATOMS: atom_id res chain seq x y z
N MET A 1 33.03 12.03 -41.16
CA MET A 1 33.04 13.41 -40.62
C MET A 1 34.20 13.50 -39.65
N ASN A 2 35.09 14.49 -39.80
CA ASN A 2 36.30 14.58 -38.99
C ASN A 2 35.96 15.27 -37.65
N PHE A 3 36.52 14.82 -36.54
CA PHE A 3 36.25 15.40 -35.20
C PHE A 3 36.58 16.91 -35.18
N TYR A 4 37.59 17.32 -35.94
CA TYR A 4 37.99 18.72 -36.08
C TYR A 4 36.94 19.60 -36.75
N THR A 5 36.31 19.12 -37.84
CA THR A 5 35.29 19.90 -38.56
C THR A 5 34.04 20.07 -37.70
N PHE A 6 33.65 19.02 -36.95
CA PHE A 6 32.54 19.11 -36.00
C PHE A 6 32.78 20.15 -34.89
N LYS A 7 34.02 20.24 -34.37
CA LYS A 7 34.38 21.19 -33.30
C LYS A 7 34.29 22.64 -33.77
N GLU A 8 34.78 22.94 -34.97
CA GLU A 8 34.71 24.29 -35.54
C GLU A 8 33.27 24.71 -35.87
N GLU A 9 32.50 23.83 -36.51
CA GLU A 9 31.08 24.07 -36.80
C GLU A 9 30.27 24.33 -35.52
N PHE A 10 30.53 23.55 -34.46
CA PHE A 10 29.88 23.74 -33.16
C PHE A 10 30.27 25.06 -32.49
N PHE A 11 31.54 25.46 -32.56
CA PHE A 11 32.00 26.71 -31.96
C PHE A 11 31.39 27.93 -32.66
N ASN A 12 31.34 27.92 -33.99
CA ASN A 12 30.71 28.99 -34.77
C ASN A 12 29.21 29.09 -34.45
N TYR A 13 28.52 27.94 -34.34
CA TYR A 13 27.11 27.90 -33.92
C TYR A 13 26.88 28.52 -32.52
N LEU A 14 27.75 28.24 -31.56
CA LEU A 14 27.66 28.84 -30.22
C LEU A 14 27.87 30.36 -30.23
N GLN A 15 28.77 30.88 -31.09
CA GLN A 15 28.97 32.32 -31.24
C GLN A 15 27.74 33.02 -31.82
N GLU A 16 27.12 32.43 -32.84
CA GLU A 16 25.87 32.96 -33.43
C GLU A 16 24.73 32.99 -32.40
N LEU A 17 24.55 31.90 -31.64
CA LEU A 17 23.57 31.85 -30.55
C LEU A 17 23.84 32.90 -29.47
N TYR A 18 25.10 33.15 -29.12
CA TYR A 18 25.47 34.18 -28.15
C TYR A 18 25.15 35.59 -28.65
N ALA A 19 25.41 35.87 -29.93
CA ALA A 19 25.07 37.15 -30.54
C ALA A 19 23.54 37.40 -30.56
N LEU A 20 22.75 36.37 -30.90
CA LEU A 20 21.29 36.41 -30.81
C LEU A 20 20.81 36.63 -29.37
N TYR A 21 21.46 35.98 -28.40
CA TYR A 21 21.18 36.15 -26.99
C TYR A 21 21.40 37.59 -26.53
N ILE A 22 22.52 38.23 -26.85
CA ILE A 22 22.78 39.61 -26.39
C ILE A 22 21.76 40.60 -26.98
N ASN A 23 21.46 40.47 -28.27
CA ASN A 23 20.78 41.51 -29.04
C ASN A 23 19.24 41.39 -29.04
N ASN A 24 18.68 40.23 -28.70
CA ASN A 24 17.23 40.02 -28.76
C ASN A 24 16.61 39.73 -27.38
N LYS A 25 15.83 40.69 -26.86
CA LYS A 25 15.14 40.58 -25.56
C LYS A 25 14.22 39.36 -25.48
N TYR A 26 13.50 39.03 -26.55
CA TYR A 26 12.60 37.87 -26.60
C TYR A 26 13.38 36.57 -26.57
N PHE A 27 14.52 36.50 -27.28
CA PHE A 27 15.39 35.32 -27.26
C PHE A 27 15.95 35.06 -25.85
N LYS A 28 16.34 36.10 -25.09
CA LYS A 28 16.76 35.96 -23.68
C LYS A 28 15.68 35.32 -22.80
N HIS A 29 14.44 35.78 -22.93
CA HIS A 29 13.33 35.26 -22.12
C HIS A 29 13.00 33.82 -22.52
N PHE A 30 12.97 33.53 -23.82
CA PHE A 30 12.76 32.19 -24.33
C PHE A 30 13.86 31.21 -23.86
N SER A 31 15.13 31.58 -23.97
CA SER A 31 16.24 30.73 -23.50
C SER A 31 16.17 30.48 -21.99
N LEU A 32 15.74 31.47 -21.20
CA LEU A 32 15.55 31.32 -19.76
C LEU A 32 14.39 30.36 -19.44
N ILE A 33 13.28 30.44 -20.18
CA ILE A 33 12.15 29.51 -20.04
C ILE A 33 12.59 28.08 -20.40
N VAL A 34 13.33 27.90 -21.49
CA VAL A 34 13.86 26.59 -21.91
C VAL A 34 14.81 26.02 -20.85
N LEU A 35 15.72 26.84 -20.31
CA LEU A 35 16.62 26.42 -19.24
C LEU A 35 15.86 26.01 -17.98
N LEU A 36 14.87 26.82 -17.55
CA LEU A 36 14.03 26.48 -16.40
C LEU A 36 13.25 25.18 -16.63
N ALA A 37 12.65 25.00 -17.81
CA ALA A 37 11.95 23.78 -18.17
C ALA A 37 12.89 22.56 -18.16
N ALA A 38 14.12 22.69 -18.66
CA ALA A 38 15.13 21.64 -18.61
C ALA A 38 15.53 21.30 -17.17
N CYS A 39 15.76 22.31 -16.32
CA CYS A 39 16.06 22.11 -14.89
C CYS A 39 14.91 21.40 -14.16
N LEU A 40 13.65 21.81 -14.39
CA LEU A 40 12.48 21.15 -13.81
C LEU A 40 12.36 19.69 -14.30
N GLY A 41 12.64 19.42 -15.59
CA GLY A 41 12.68 18.07 -16.14
C GLY A 41 13.75 17.18 -15.48
N LEU A 42 14.95 17.72 -15.24
CA LEU A 42 16.02 16.99 -14.54
C LEU A 42 15.68 16.75 -13.06
N LEU A 43 15.09 17.72 -12.37
CA LEU A 43 14.65 17.55 -10.99
C LEU A 43 13.54 16.49 -10.89
N PHE A 44 12.57 16.51 -11.80
CA PHE A 44 11.50 15.51 -11.85
C PHE A 44 12.01 14.10 -12.13
N THR A 45 12.91 13.93 -13.11
CA THR A 45 13.51 12.62 -13.43
C THR A 45 14.42 12.12 -12.29
N GLY A 46 15.22 13.00 -11.69
CA GLY A 46 16.02 12.67 -10.50
C GLY A 46 15.15 12.22 -9.33
N TYR A 47 14.06 12.93 -9.05
CA TYR A 47 13.12 12.59 -7.99
C TYR A 47 12.43 11.23 -8.23
N THR A 48 11.97 10.97 -9.45
CA THR A 48 11.30 9.70 -9.79
C THR A 48 12.25 8.50 -9.69
N LEU A 49 13.50 8.64 -10.15
CA LEU A 49 14.54 7.62 -9.98
C LEU A 49 14.88 7.38 -8.51
N PHE A 50 14.98 8.44 -7.72
CA PHE A 50 15.21 8.33 -6.28
C PHE A 50 14.06 7.59 -5.57
N LYS A 51 12.80 7.93 -5.88
CA LYS A 51 11.62 7.24 -5.32
C LYS A 51 11.62 5.75 -5.72
N LYS A 52 11.93 5.44 -6.98
CA LYS A 52 12.00 4.06 -7.48
C LYS A 52 13.06 3.24 -6.74
N ARG A 53 14.29 3.76 -6.58
CA ARG A 53 15.36 3.09 -5.84
C ARG A 53 15.00 2.84 -4.38
N LYS A 54 14.38 3.82 -3.70
CA LYS A 54 13.89 3.65 -2.33
C LYS A 54 12.84 2.54 -2.23
N LEU A 55 11.91 2.50 -3.18
CA LEU A 55 10.89 1.45 -3.23
C LEU A 55 11.50 0.07 -3.47
N GLU A 56 12.47 -0.05 -4.39
CA GLU A 56 13.17 -1.31 -4.66
C GLU A 56 13.90 -1.84 -3.42
N LEU A 57 14.63 -0.97 -2.72
CA LEU A 57 15.33 -1.34 -1.47
C LEU A 57 14.35 -1.75 -0.38
N ALA A 58 13.29 -0.96 -0.16
CA ALA A 58 12.26 -1.28 0.83
C ALA A 58 11.54 -2.59 0.49
N SER A 59 11.30 -2.87 -0.80
CA SER A 59 10.68 -4.12 -1.25
C SER A 59 11.58 -5.33 -1.01
N ALA A 60 12.89 -5.20 -1.25
CA ALA A 60 13.85 -6.27 -0.96
C ALA A 60 13.91 -6.58 0.54
N SER A 61 14.02 -5.54 1.38
CA SER A 61 13.99 -5.70 2.84
C SER A 61 12.68 -6.28 3.35
N LEU A 62 11.54 -5.86 2.80
CA LEU A 62 10.23 -6.41 3.17
C LEU A 62 10.13 -7.89 2.79
N MET A 63 10.61 -8.27 1.60
CA MET A 63 10.62 -9.66 1.16
C MET A 63 11.49 -10.53 2.08
N GLU A 64 12.66 -10.02 2.49
CA GLU A 64 13.52 -10.70 3.45
C GLU A 64 12.79 -10.93 4.78
N CYS A 65 12.12 -9.91 5.32
CA CYS A 65 11.28 -10.05 6.51
C CYS A 65 10.17 -11.11 6.35
N ILE A 66 9.51 -11.17 5.20
CA ILE A 66 8.46 -12.17 4.92
C ILE A 66 9.05 -13.58 4.90
N ILE A 67 10.19 -13.77 4.23
CA ILE A 67 10.89 -15.06 4.18
C ILE A 67 11.28 -15.50 5.59
N THR A 68 11.91 -14.61 6.37
CA THR A 68 12.29 -14.91 7.77
C THR A 68 11.07 -15.20 8.64
N PHE A 69 9.95 -14.48 8.46
CA PHE A 69 8.71 -14.75 9.18
C PHE A 69 8.20 -16.17 8.90
N ASN A 70 8.16 -16.57 7.62
CA ASN A 70 7.68 -17.90 7.24
C ASN A 70 8.60 -19.01 7.75
N GLN A 71 9.92 -18.83 7.64
CA GLN A 71 10.91 -19.77 8.19
C GLN A 71 10.72 -19.97 9.70
N LYS A 72 10.61 -18.86 10.46
CA LYS A 72 10.35 -18.94 11.90
C LYS A 72 9.01 -19.58 12.23
N ALA A 73 7.99 -19.38 11.40
CA ALA A 73 6.69 -20.01 11.62
C ALA A 73 6.71 -21.56 11.52
N GLU A 74 7.74 -22.13 10.90
CA GLU A 74 7.95 -23.59 10.77
C GLU A 74 8.87 -24.16 11.85
N GLU A 75 9.55 -23.32 12.63
CA GLU A 75 10.41 -23.76 13.73
C GLU A 75 9.58 -24.29 14.92
N THR A 76 10.12 -25.26 15.66
CA THR A 76 9.45 -25.80 16.88
C THR A 76 9.39 -24.77 18.01
N ALA A 77 10.39 -23.89 18.10
CA ALA A 77 10.51 -22.88 19.15
C ALA A 77 11.13 -21.58 18.59
N PRO A 78 10.38 -20.84 17.74
CA PRO A 78 10.91 -19.67 17.07
C PRO A 78 11.27 -18.53 18.00
N ASN A 79 12.43 -17.93 17.75
CA ASN A 79 12.81 -16.66 18.37
C ASN A 79 12.12 -15.49 17.64
N TRP A 80 10.93 -15.10 18.10
CA TRP A 80 10.17 -13.98 17.55
C TRP A 80 10.78 -12.61 17.85
N ASP A 81 11.56 -12.47 18.92
CA ASP A 81 12.14 -11.19 19.33
C ASP A 81 13.12 -10.63 18.31
N GLU A 82 13.95 -11.50 17.75
CA GLU A 82 14.86 -11.15 16.66
C GLU A 82 14.10 -10.57 15.45
N LEU A 83 13.00 -11.21 15.05
CA LEU A 83 12.21 -10.75 13.91
C LEU A 83 11.49 -9.42 14.22
N ILE A 84 10.94 -9.28 15.43
CA ILE A 84 10.29 -8.03 15.87
C ILE A 84 11.30 -6.88 15.84
N ALA A 85 12.52 -7.08 16.34
CA ALA A 85 13.58 -6.09 16.30
C ALA A 85 13.95 -5.71 14.87
N LYS A 86 14.17 -6.71 14.00
CA LYS A 86 14.49 -6.52 12.59
C LYS A 86 13.40 -5.76 11.82
N CYS A 87 12.12 -6.09 12.04
CA CYS A 87 11.00 -5.36 11.43
C CYS A 87 10.98 -3.88 11.84
N LYS A 88 11.27 -3.57 13.11
CA LYS A 88 11.32 -2.19 13.62
C LYS A 88 12.50 -1.41 13.04
N GLU A 89 13.67 -2.03 12.96
CA GLU A 89 14.86 -1.46 12.33
C GLU A 89 14.60 -1.13 10.86
N LEU A 90 14.15 -2.12 10.08
CA LEU A 90 13.87 -1.93 8.66
C LEU A 90 12.75 -0.93 8.39
N LYS A 91 11.73 -0.87 9.26
CA LYS A 91 10.74 0.21 9.20
C LYS A 91 11.39 1.57 9.37
N ASN A 92 12.30 1.73 10.34
CA ASN A 92 12.96 3.00 10.59
C ASN A 92 13.84 3.43 9.40
N ASP A 93 14.56 2.47 8.80
CA ASP A 93 15.38 2.72 7.61
C ASP A 93 14.53 3.11 6.39
N HIS A 94 13.34 2.52 6.28
CA HIS A 94 12.42 2.70 5.14
C HIS A 94 11.18 3.54 5.47
N HIS A 95 11.21 4.36 6.53
CA HIS A 95 10.02 5.06 7.06
C HIS A 95 9.32 5.98 6.05
N ALA A 96 10.07 6.50 5.07
CA ALA A 96 9.55 7.37 4.00
C ALA A 96 8.99 6.60 2.79
N SER A 97 9.03 5.27 2.81
CA SER A 97 8.50 4.42 1.74
C SER A 97 7.02 4.17 1.93
N ASP A 98 6.28 4.06 0.82
CA ASP A 98 4.89 3.59 0.81
C ASP A 98 4.77 2.14 1.36
N LEU A 99 5.90 1.45 1.55
CA LEU A 99 6.01 0.12 2.14
C LEU A 99 6.23 0.09 3.67
N ALA A 100 6.52 1.22 4.31
CA ALA A 100 6.75 1.28 5.76
C ALA A 100 5.64 0.59 6.59
N PRO A 101 4.34 0.75 6.27
CA PRO A 101 3.26 0.13 7.04
C PRO A 101 3.25 -1.41 7.02
N TYR A 102 3.86 -2.05 6.01
CA TYR A 102 3.87 -3.51 5.92
C TYR A 102 4.91 -4.14 6.85
N PHE A 103 5.95 -3.39 7.26
CA PHE A 103 6.84 -3.83 8.34
C PHE A 103 6.10 -3.85 9.69
N ASP A 104 5.24 -2.86 9.96
CA ASP A 104 4.39 -2.86 11.15
C ASP A 104 3.38 -4.01 11.13
N LEU A 105 2.79 -4.31 9.96
CA LEU A 105 1.93 -5.49 9.76
C LEU A 105 2.66 -6.79 10.12
N LEU A 106 3.90 -6.97 9.65
CA LEU A 106 4.69 -8.18 9.94
C LEU A 106 5.09 -8.24 11.42
N CYS A 107 5.49 -7.11 11.99
CA CYS A 107 5.79 -6.96 13.42
C CYS A 107 4.58 -7.35 14.28
N SER A 108 3.39 -6.85 13.93
CA SER A 108 2.13 -7.22 14.57
C SER A 108 1.89 -8.73 14.53
N ASN A 109 2.13 -9.39 13.40
CA ASN A 109 1.95 -10.85 13.31
C ASN A 109 2.96 -11.61 14.18
N ALA A 110 4.21 -11.15 14.23
CA ALA A 110 5.22 -11.75 15.09
C ALA A 110 4.87 -11.55 16.59
N LEU A 111 4.34 -10.38 16.96
CA LEU A 111 3.83 -10.10 18.31
C LEU A 111 2.67 -11.03 18.69
N LEU A 112 1.71 -11.24 17.79
CA LEU A 112 0.63 -12.23 18.01
C LEU A 112 1.20 -13.64 18.23
N LYS A 113 2.18 -14.06 17.41
CA LYS A 113 2.82 -15.38 17.56
C LYS A 113 3.63 -15.51 18.86
N LYS A 114 4.13 -14.39 19.40
CA LYS A 114 4.79 -14.33 20.70
C LYS A 114 3.81 -14.32 21.89
N GLY A 115 2.50 -14.17 21.64
CA GLY A 115 1.49 -14.06 22.70
C GLY A 115 1.37 -12.65 23.30
N LEU A 116 1.68 -11.62 22.51
CA LEU A 116 1.62 -10.20 22.89
C LEU A 116 0.54 -9.46 22.06
N PRO A 117 -0.76 -9.68 22.36
CA PRO A 117 -1.86 -9.18 21.53
C PRO A 117 -2.06 -7.66 21.61
N ASP A 118 -1.78 -7.03 22.75
CA ASP A 118 -1.97 -5.59 22.92
C ASP A 118 -0.91 -4.79 22.15
N GLU A 119 0.34 -5.24 22.19
CA GLU A 119 1.42 -4.69 21.37
C GLU A 119 1.16 -4.94 19.89
N ALA A 120 0.61 -6.10 19.52
CA ALA A 120 0.24 -6.41 18.15
C ALA A 120 -0.85 -5.44 17.64
N LEU A 121 -1.91 -5.21 18.42
CA LEU A 121 -2.95 -4.25 18.08
C LEU A 121 -2.39 -2.84 17.90
N THR A 122 -1.46 -2.42 18.75
CA THR A 122 -0.78 -1.12 18.64
C THR A 122 0.04 -1.01 17.35
N ALA A 123 0.84 -2.04 17.03
CA ALA A 123 1.59 -2.09 15.78
C ALA A 123 0.66 -2.10 14.56
N MET A 124 -0.43 -2.85 14.62
CA MET A 124 -1.41 -2.94 13.54
C MET A 124 -2.18 -1.63 13.32
N GLU A 125 -2.47 -0.88 14.39
CA GLU A 125 -3.06 0.45 14.29
C GLU A 125 -2.12 1.40 13.54
N GLN A 126 -0.83 1.41 13.88
CA GLN A 126 0.18 2.19 13.15
C GLN A 126 0.25 1.80 11.68
N ALA A 127 0.23 0.49 11.38
CA ALA A 127 0.17 -0.01 10.02
C ALA A 127 -1.07 0.52 9.27
N ALA A 128 -2.26 0.39 9.87
CA ALA A 128 -3.51 0.79 9.23
C ALA A 128 -3.61 2.32 9.01
N ASN A 129 -3.13 3.12 9.96
CA ASN A 129 -3.17 4.58 9.87
C ASN A 129 -2.20 5.13 8.82
N ASN A 130 -1.03 4.50 8.67
CA ASN A 130 -0.01 4.92 7.70
C ASN A 130 -0.14 4.23 6.33
N ALA A 131 -1.01 3.22 6.21
CA ALA A 131 -1.21 2.48 4.97
C ALA A 131 -1.74 3.39 3.84
N PRO A 132 -1.10 3.37 2.64
CA PRO A 132 -1.56 4.14 1.50
C PRO A 132 -2.97 3.70 1.08
N TYR A 133 -3.74 4.61 0.48
CA TYR A 133 -5.07 4.28 -0.04
C TYR A 133 -4.95 3.58 -1.41
N ASN A 134 -4.52 2.32 -1.38
CA ASN A 134 -4.45 1.40 -2.50
C ASN A 134 -4.88 0.00 -2.03
N ASP A 135 -4.95 -0.98 -2.94
CA ASP A 135 -5.49 -2.30 -2.65
C ASP A 135 -4.79 -2.97 -1.45
N LEU A 136 -3.46 -2.92 -1.40
CA LEU A 136 -2.68 -3.48 -0.29
C LEU A 136 -2.92 -2.74 1.03
N GLY A 137 -3.00 -1.41 1.01
CA GLY A 137 -3.28 -0.66 2.23
C GLY A 137 -4.70 -0.87 2.75
N ILE A 138 -5.67 -1.13 1.87
CA ILE A 138 -7.02 -1.52 2.25
C ILE A 138 -7.02 -2.90 2.91
N LEU A 139 -6.21 -3.85 2.42
CA LEU A 139 -6.03 -5.15 3.08
C LEU A 139 -5.49 -5.00 4.51
N VAL A 140 -4.52 -4.11 4.73
CA VAL A 140 -4.01 -3.77 6.07
C VAL A 140 -5.14 -3.24 6.95
N LYS A 141 -5.90 -2.25 6.48
CA LYS A 141 -7.03 -1.66 7.23
C LYS A 141 -8.12 -2.69 7.55
N THR A 142 -8.40 -3.58 6.61
CA THR A 142 -9.37 -4.68 6.79
C THR A 142 -8.89 -5.64 7.86
N LYS A 143 -7.63 -6.07 7.80
CA LYS A 143 -7.04 -6.95 8.82
C LYS A 143 -7.04 -6.30 10.21
N TYR A 144 -6.78 -5.00 10.30
CA TYR A 144 -6.84 -4.28 11.58
C TYR A 144 -8.26 -4.29 12.15
N ALA A 145 -9.26 -4.00 11.32
CA ALA A 145 -10.66 -4.07 11.73
C ALA A 145 -11.05 -5.48 12.23
N LEU A 146 -10.57 -6.53 11.55
CA LEU A 146 -10.77 -7.92 11.98
C LEU A 146 -10.09 -8.23 13.33
N MET A 147 -8.85 -7.78 13.54
CA MET A 147 -8.16 -7.96 14.82
C MET A 147 -8.88 -7.26 15.97
N LEU A 148 -9.46 -6.09 15.74
CA LEU A 148 -10.27 -5.39 16.74
C LEU A 148 -11.56 -6.19 17.07
N LEU A 149 -12.20 -6.78 16.06
CA LEU A 149 -13.41 -7.60 16.25
C LEU A 149 -13.17 -8.84 17.12
N GLU A 150 -11.96 -9.40 17.08
CA GLU A 150 -11.55 -10.55 17.90
C GLU A 150 -11.26 -10.18 19.36
N SER A 151 -11.32 -8.90 19.73
CA SER A 151 -11.13 -8.46 21.12
C SER A 151 -12.31 -8.86 22.01
N ASN A 152 -12.00 -9.28 23.24
CA ASN A 152 -13.01 -9.52 24.28
C ASN A 152 -13.59 -8.21 24.87
N ASP A 153 -12.93 -7.07 24.63
CA ASP A 153 -13.47 -5.76 25.03
C ASP A 153 -14.50 -5.29 24.01
N GLN A 154 -15.75 -5.15 24.47
CA GLN A 154 -16.88 -4.75 23.63
C GLN A 154 -16.68 -3.38 22.95
N SER A 155 -15.99 -2.44 23.60
CA SER A 155 -15.66 -1.13 23.03
C SER A 155 -14.66 -1.25 21.89
N ILE A 156 -13.64 -2.10 22.05
CA ILE A 156 -12.64 -2.37 21.00
C ILE A 156 -13.29 -3.11 19.83
N SER A 157 -14.11 -4.12 20.12
CA SER A 157 -14.85 -4.87 19.10
C SER A 157 -15.83 -3.96 18.33
N ALA A 158 -16.54 -3.05 19.01
CA ALA A 158 -17.41 -2.07 18.35
C ALA A 158 -16.65 -1.16 17.38
N LYS A 159 -15.43 -0.71 17.73
CA LYS A 159 -14.55 0.05 16.81
C LYS A 159 -14.14 -0.80 15.60
N GLY A 160 -13.90 -2.09 15.80
CA GLY A 160 -13.62 -3.03 14.71
C GLY A 160 -14.78 -3.12 13.72
N LEU A 161 -16.01 -3.26 14.25
CA LEU A 161 -17.23 -3.29 13.45
C LEU A 161 -17.45 -1.99 12.68
N GLU A 162 -17.27 -0.84 13.33
CA GLU A 162 -17.37 0.48 12.70
C GLU A 162 -16.40 0.60 11.51
N LYS A 163 -15.13 0.25 11.72
CA LYS A 163 -14.10 0.31 10.66
C LYS A 163 -14.41 -0.64 9.51
N LEU A 164 -14.83 -1.88 9.79
CA LEU A 164 -15.16 -2.85 8.75
C LEU A 164 -16.40 -2.43 7.94
N THR A 165 -17.39 -1.86 8.63
CA THR A 165 -18.59 -1.29 8.00
C THR A 165 -18.25 -0.09 7.10
N ALA A 166 -17.37 0.80 7.56
CA ALA A 166 -16.91 1.91 6.74
C ALA A 166 -16.18 1.42 5.46
N LEU A 167 -15.31 0.42 5.59
CA LEU A 167 -14.62 -0.19 4.45
C LEU A 167 -15.58 -0.87 3.47
N SER A 168 -16.67 -1.48 3.95
CA SER A 168 -17.67 -2.15 3.11
C SER A 168 -18.66 -1.17 2.46
N ALA A 169 -18.84 0.01 3.05
CA ALA A 169 -19.68 1.08 2.51
C ALA A 169 -18.97 1.97 1.49
N ASP A 170 -17.64 2.06 1.54
CA ASP A 170 -16.84 2.92 0.65
C ASP A 170 -16.88 2.44 -0.81
N THR A 171 -17.53 3.19 -1.69
CA THR A 171 -17.65 2.86 -3.12
C THR A 171 -16.36 3.07 -3.90
N LYS A 172 -15.37 3.78 -3.34
CA LYS A 172 -14.03 3.95 -3.94
C LYS A 172 -13.07 2.83 -3.55
N ASN A 173 -13.45 2.00 -2.56
CA ASN A 173 -12.69 0.84 -2.14
C ASN A 173 -12.76 -0.26 -3.22
N LYS A 174 -11.63 -0.52 -3.89
CA LYS A 174 -11.51 -1.60 -4.89
C LYS A 174 -11.62 -3.02 -4.30
N MET A 175 -11.39 -3.15 -3.00
CA MET A 175 -11.52 -4.38 -2.20
C MET A 175 -12.80 -4.37 -1.35
N ARG A 176 -13.83 -3.64 -1.77
CA ARG A 176 -15.11 -3.53 -1.06
C ARG A 176 -15.81 -4.88 -0.93
N ASP A 177 -15.66 -5.74 -1.93
CA ASP A 177 -16.19 -7.10 -1.95
C ASP A 177 -15.63 -7.98 -0.82
N LEU A 178 -14.32 -7.91 -0.55
CA LEU A 178 -13.69 -8.53 0.60
C LEU A 178 -14.27 -7.98 1.91
N ALA A 179 -14.38 -6.66 2.05
CA ALA A 179 -14.89 -6.03 3.27
C ALA A 179 -16.34 -6.46 3.56
N LEU A 180 -17.20 -6.49 2.53
CA LEU A 180 -18.57 -6.99 2.64
C LEU A 180 -18.60 -8.48 3.01
N TYR A 181 -17.76 -9.31 2.38
CA TYR A 181 -17.70 -10.73 2.70
C TYR A 181 -17.34 -10.96 4.18
N GLN A 182 -16.32 -10.26 4.67
CA GLN A 182 -15.91 -10.34 6.07
C GLN A 182 -16.96 -9.78 7.03
N LEU A 183 -17.65 -8.70 6.66
CA LEU A 183 -18.74 -8.15 7.46
C LEU A 183 -19.91 -9.13 7.60
N GLY A 184 -20.28 -9.80 6.51
CA GLY A 184 -21.30 -10.85 6.56
C GLY A 184 -20.86 -12.05 7.41
N ARG A 185 -19.57 -12.44 7.37
CA ARG A 185 -19.01 -13.47 8.27
C ARG A 185 -19.11 -13.06 9.74
N TYR A 186 -18.85 -11.79 10.05
CA TYR A 186 -19.02 -11.27 11.41
C TYR A 186 -20.48 -11.40 11.87
N PHE A 187 -21.45 -10.89 11.09
CA PHE A 187 -22.86 -10.98 11.47
C PHE A 187 -23.34 -12.41 11.63
N PHE A 188 -22.88 -13.32 10.78
CA PHE A 188 -23.17 -14.75 10.93
C PHE A 188 -22.60 -15.32 12.23
N ALA A 189 -21.38 -14.94 12.63
CA ALA A 189 -20.73 -15.46 13.83
C ALA A 189 -21.36 -14.94 15.14
N VAL A 190 -22.10 -13.83 15.09
CA VAL A 190 -22.86 -13.27 16.23
C VAL A 190 -24.36 -13.58 16.15
N ASP A 191 -24.74 -14.59 15.35
CA ASP A 191 -26.10 -15.06 15.14
C ASP A 191 -27.09 -14.02 14.59
N ASP A 192 -26.60 -12.92 14.00
CA ASP A 192 -27.40 -11.93 13.27
C ASP A 192 -27.56 -12.37 11.80
N PHE A 193 -28.26 -13.49 11.61
CA PHE A 193 -28.40 -14.11 10.28
C PHE A 193 -29.10 -13.21 9.26
N GLN A 194 -29.98 -12.31 9.71
CA GLN A 194 -30.64 -11.36 8.83
C GLN A 194 -29.63 -10.35 8.27
N LYS A 195 -28.79 -9.72 9.11
CA LYS A 195 -27.75 -8.82 8.60
C LYS A 195 -26.69 -9.56 7.79
N ALA A 196 -26.36 -10.80 8.14
CA ALA A 196 -25.45 -11.63 7.34
C ALA A 196 -26.00 -11.84 5.92
N LYS A 197 -27.28 -12.23 5.83
CA LYS A 197 -28.00 -12.40 4.56
C LYS A 197 -28.02 -11.10 3.76
N ASP A 198 -28.43 -9.99 4.37
CA ASP A 198 -28.50 -8.69 3.70
C ASP A 198 -27.13 -8.25 3.16
N THR A 199 -26.08 -8.43 3.96
CA THR A 199 -24.69 -8.09 3.58
C THR A 199 -24.19 -8.94 2.42
N TRP A 200 -24.41 -10.25 2.45
CA TRP A 200 -23.99 -11.13 1.34
C TRP A 200 -24.86 -10.96 0.09
N SER A 201 -26.15 -10.63 0.23
CA SER A 201 -26.99 -10.26 -0.92
C SER A 201 -26.48 -8.98 -1.58
N GLN A 202 -26.08 -7.98 -0.78
CA GLN A 202 -25.42 -6.78 -1.31
C GLN A 202 -24.12 -7.14 -2.04
N LEU A 203 -23.26 -7.97 -1.44
CA LEU A 203 -22.02 -8.43 -2.08
C LEU A 203 -22.28 -9.10 -3.44
N VAL A 204 -23.22 -10.03 -3.51
CA VAL A 204 -23.56 -10.73 -4.77
C VAL A 204 -24.11 -9.76 -5.81
N SER A 205 -24.92 -8.78 -5.39
CA SER A 205 -25.49 -7.78 -6.30
C SER A 205 -24.46 -6.86 -6.95
N MET A 206 -23.26 -6.72 -6.36
CA MET A 206 -22.19 -5.91 -6.96
C MET A 206 -21.69 -6.48 -8.29
N ASN A 207 -21.85 -7.80 -8.49
CA ASN A 207 -21.39 -8.51 -9.69
C ASN A 207 -19.94 -8.13 -10.09
N THR A 208 -19.07 -7.97 -9.10
CA THR A 208 -17.68 -7.54 -9.31
C THR A 208 -16.94 -8.58 -10.14
N ILE A 209 -16.41 -8.17 -11.29
CA ILE A 209 -15.63 -9.04 -12.18
C ILE A 209 -14.14 -8.74 -12.03
N VAL A 210 -13.34 -9.78 -11.80
CA VAL A 210 -11.88 -9.76 -11.75
C VAL A 210 -11.35 -10.74 -12.79
N ASN A 211 -10.58 -10.25 -13.76
CA ASN A 211 -10.01 -11.06 -14.85
C ASN A 211 -11.07 -11.88 -15.64
N GLY A 212 -12.25 -11.31 -15.86
CA GLY A 212 -13.33 -11.95 -16.61
C GLY A 212 -14.16 -12.97 -15.82
N ALA A 213 -13.86 -13.21 -14.54
CA ALA A 213 -14.65 -14.05 -13.64
C ALA A 213 -15.22 -13.23 -12.48
N PRO A 214 -16.33 -13.65 -11.85
CA PRO A 214 -16.77 -13.06 -10.58
C PRO A 214 -15.66 -13.08 -9.54
N SER A 215 -15.60 -12.04 -8.71
CA SER A 215 -14.69 -11.99 -7.57
C SER A 215 -14.83 -13.26 -6.71
N PRO A 216 -13.71 -13.83 -6.21
CA PRO A 216 -13.75 -14.97 -5.29
C PRO A 216 -14.64 -14.71 -4.07
N TRP A 217 -14.70 -13.46 -3.59
CA TRP A 217 -15.53 -13.07 -2.45
C TRP A 217 -17.02 -13.12 -2.78
N VAL A 218 -17.39 -12.73 -4.01
CA VAL A 218 -18.76 -12.85 -4.52
C VAL A 218 -19.18 -14.32 -4.58
N ALA A 219 -18.32 -15.20 -5.11
CA ALA A 219 -18.60 -16.64 -5.18
C ALA A 219 -18.79 -17.25 -3.77
N LEU A 220 -17.93 -16.89 -2.81
CA LEU A 220 -18.06 -17.33 -1.42
C LEU A 220 -19.33 -16.76 -0.75
N GLY A 221 -19.66 -15.49 -1.01
CA GLY A 221 -20.91 -14.88 -0.54
C GLY A 221 -22.15 -15.60 -1.05
N GLN A 222 -22.17 -15.97 -2.34
CA GLN A 222 -23.25 -16.76 -2.92
C GLN A 222 -23.38 -18.13 -2.27
N GLN A 223 -22.26 -18.83 -2.04
CA GLN A 223 -22.26 -20.10 -1.33
C GLN A 223 -22.86 -19.96 0.07
N LYS A 224 -22.52 -18.88 0.77
CA LYS A 224 -23.03 -18.60 2.12
C LYS A 224 -24.52 -18.26 2.14
N LEU A 225 -25.02 -17.50 1.17
CA LEU A 225 -26.46 -17.26 1.02
C LEU A 225 -27.23 -18.56 0.80
N ASN A 226 -26.71 -19.46 -0.04
CA ASN A 226 -27.36 -20.75 -0.31
C ASN A 226 -27.41 -21.66 0.92
N GLN A 227 -26.55 -21.44 1.93
CA GLN A 227 -26.57 -22.18 3.20
C GLN A 227 -27.57 -21.61 4.22
N LEU A 228 -28.02 -20.37 4.03
CA LEU A 228 -28.95 -19.66 4.91
C LEU A 228 -30.41 -19.72 4.43
N LEU A 229 -30.65 -20.25 3.22
CA LEU A 229 -31.97 -20.45 2.62
C LEU A 229 -32.47 -21.87 2.87
#